data_AF-A0A814VVD7-F1
#
_entry.id   AF-A0A814VVD7-F1
#
_cell.length_a   1.000
_cell.length_b   1.000
_cell.length_c   1.000
_cell.angle_alpha   90.00
_cell.angle_beta   90.00
_cell.angle_gamma   90.00
#
_symmetry.space_group_name_H-M   'P 1'
#
loop_
_entity.id
_entity.type
_entity.pdbx_description
1 polymer ?
#
loop_
_entity_poly.entity_id
_entity_poly.type
_entity_poly.pdbx_seq_one_letter_code
_entity_poly.pdbx_strand_id
1 'polypeptide(L)'
;MSNPRRLNYHHNYRGNARNGRNPNHQQQQQQQQQPNNTQQTYFYPYSSGPQDGGFDTSAWGNYTNYYPIQIENNMNPNGINNNAPPRDNQRLRTNQQANHQNNQGRKPSNSAVISCEEYLTEGQVLQDIATKKTIRGILRINAKQYTDAFISDPDGGTDFYIDNVRERNRALNLDEVAAEIKPKREWKILPECSYLVERSIRALRNGQISEDKLIEDNQQQQQQNPSNRRDNKRETINTLNRDNITLTDDIINKIPNEYFQRTVKVVYLFRRRHAMKAAGLLRKMPDNNPNFALFSPMDSRIPRLMIPMNNCPLDFKDRPNDYEKSLFVAKIVEIPADKKFARGELMESLGDADTLEAQSKAILMENDIRDEEFNDEIIKCLPLEQDNWNIPDEEFSKRLDLRNKCIFTIDPATARDLDDALSCERLENGHYQIGVHIADVSYFVQEQTPLDNEAAQRTTSVYLVERVIPMLPRLLCDRLCSLNPNEDRLTYSVIWTMDEKGNILDEKFTRSIIRSCVKLSYEHAQENLQF
;
A
#
# COMPACT_ATOMS: atom_id res chain seq x y z
N MET A 1 -18.24 -29.58 66.09
CA MET A 1 -19.33 -29.70 65.11
C MET A 1 -18.74 -30.27 63.82
N SER A 2 -19.11 -31.51 63.55
CA SER A 2 -19.13 -32.30 62.32
C SER A 2 -18.19 -31.97 61.15
N ASN A 3 -17.25 -32.90 60.92
CA ASN A 3 -16.52 -33.19 59.69
C ASN A 3 -17.42 -33.96 58.67
N PRO A 4 -16.97 -34.40 57.47
CA PRO A 4 -17.67 -34.30 56.20
C PRO A 4 -18.05 -35.69 55.62
N ARG A 5 -18.56 -35.78 54.39
CA ARG A 5 -18.57 -37.05 53.62
C ARG A 5 -18.12 -36.88 52.18
N ARG A 6 -16.98 -37.51 51.90
CA ARG A 6 -16.56 -38.08 50.60
C ARG A 6 -17.49 -39.22 50.19
N LEU A 7 -17.57 -39.51 48.90
CA LEU A 7 -17.73 -40.86 48.38
C LEU A 7 -16.77 -41.06 47.19
N ASN A 8 -15.79 -41.93 47.41
CA ASN A 8 -14.98 -42.62 46.41
C ASN A 8 -15.74 -43.85 45.93
N TYR A 9 -15.51 -44.28 44.69
CA TYR A 9 -15.51 -45.70 44.35
C TYR A 9 -14.20 -46.08 43.64
N HIS A 10 -13.54 -47.10 44.18
CA HIS A 10 -12.36 -47.81 43.69
C HIS A 10 -12.79 -49.14 43.06
N HIS A 11 -12.10 -49.61 42.02
CA HIS A 11 -11.38 -50.92 41.90
C HIS A 11 -10.97 -51.13 40.42
N ASN A 12 -9.69 -51.17 40.06
CA ASN A 12 -8.70 -52.28 40.12
C ASN A 12 -9.05 -53.50 39.24
N TYR A 13 -8.14 -53.86 38.31
CA TYR A 13 -7.52 -55.18 38.05
C TYR A 13 -6.69 -55.08 36.74
N ARG A 14 -5.34 -55.03 36.78
CA ARG A 14 -4.35 -56.14 36.63
C ARG A 14 -4.35 -56.88 35.28
N GLY A 15 -3.24 -56.76 34.53
CA GLY A 15 -2.31 -57.89 34.35
C GLY A 15 -2.00 -58.43 32.93
N ASN A 16 -0.69 -58.48 32.64
CA ASN A 16 0.09 -59.38 31.76
C ASN A 16 0.00 -59.18 30.23
N ALA A 17 1.07 -58.87 29.47
CA ALA A 17 2.42 -59.48 29.33
C ALA A 17 2.45 -60.83 28.59
N ARG A 18 3.01 -60.84 27.35
CA ARG A 18 3.97 -61.80 26.74
C ARG A 18 4.05 -61.54 25.22
N ASN A 19 5.18 -61.09 24.69
CA ASN A 19 6.34 -61.87 24.19
C ASN A 19 6.06 -62.75 22.97
N GLY A 20 6.70 -62.39 21.84
CA GLY A 20 6.97 -63.26 20.70
C GLY A 20 8.07 -62.65 19.83
N ARG A 21 9.28 -63.20 19.91
CA ARG A 21 10.52 -62.81 19.22
C ARG A 21 10.72 -63.63 17.93
N ASN A 22 11.14 -62.95 16.85
CA ASN A 22 12.16 -63.31 15.83
C ASN A 22 11.98 -64.55 14.91
N PRO A 23 12.80 -64.73 13.84
CA PRO A 23 13.60 -63.79 13.01
C PRO A 23 13.63 -64.08 11.48
N ASN A 24 14.44 -63.28 10.76
CA ASN A 24 15.19 -63.53 9.50
C ASN A 24 14.49 -63.36 8.14
N HIS A 25 14.94 -62.37 7.34
CA HIS A 25 16.00 -62.59 6.34
C HIS A 25 16.57 -61.28 5.75
N GLN A 26 17.91 -61.23 5.68
CA GLN A 26 18.75 -60.44 4.75
C GLN A 26 18.34 -60.77 3.29
N GLN A 27 18.57 -60.01 2.22
CA GLN A 27 19.62 -59.08 1.80
C GLN A 27 19.16 -58.60 0.40
N GLN A 28 19.37 -57.33 0.02
CA GLN A 28 20.03 -56.95 -1.25
C GLN A 28 19.96 -55.43 -1.46
N GLN A 29 21.16 -54.84 -1.54
CA GLN A 29 21.41 -53.49 -2.01
C GLN A 29 21.30 -53.47 -3.54
N GLN A 30 20.59 -52.48 -4.10
CA GLN A 30 20.96 -51.88 -5.38
C GLN A 30 20.77 -50.36 -5.28
N GLN A 31 21.91 -49.65 -5.38
CA GLN A 31 21.97 -48.24 -5.73
C GLN A 31 21.53 -48.10 -7.19
N GLN A 32 20.65 -47.15 -7.49
CA GLN A 32 20.62 -46.52 -8.80
C GLN A 32 20.17 -45.06 -8.67
N GLN A 33 20.94 -44.24 -9.37
CA GLN A 33 21.03 -42.80 -9.30
C GLN A 33 19.82 -42.15 -9.98
N GLN A 34 19.37 -41.03 -9.42
CA GLN A 34 18.43 -40.11 -10.07
C GLN A 34 19.05 -39.57 -11.37
N PRO A 35 18.23 -39.40 -12.41
CA PRO A 35 18.30 -38.11 -13.09
C PRO A 35 16.92 -37.55 -13.47
N ASN A 36 16.96 -36.24 -13.68
CA ASN A 36 16.05 -35.38 -14.45
C ASN A 36 14.89 -34.72 -13.71
N ASN A 37 14.83 -33.38 -13.86
CA ASN A 37 13.63 -32.79 -14.44
C ASN A 37 13.96 -31.48 -15.16
N THR A 38 14.11 -31.60 -16.48
CA THR A 38 14.01 -30.51 -17.45
C THR A 38 12.52 -30.31 -17.71
N GLN A 39 12.00 -29.10 -17.44
CA GLN A 39 10.61 -28.74 -17.73
C GLN A 39 10.42 -28.68 -19.26
N GLN A 40 9.55 -29.54 -19.80
CA GLN A 40 9.00 -29.42 -21.14
C GLN A 40 7.54 -28.96 -21.04
N THR A 41 7.29 -27.76 -21.54
CA THR A 41 5.96 -27.19 -21.76
C THR A 41 5.32 -27.82 -22.99
N TYR A 42 4.18 -28.49 -22.82
CA TYR A 42 3.36 -28.98 -23.93
C TYR A 42 2.28 -27.95 -24.30
N PHE A 43 2.33 -27.49 -25.55
CA PHE A 43 1.26 -26.73 -26.21
C PHE A 43 0.30 -27.70 -26.91
N TYR A 44 -1.01 -27.60 -26.64
CA TYR A 44 -2.06 -28.24 -27.44
C TYR A 44 -2.79 -27.19 -28.30
N PRO A 45 -3.03 -27.45 -29.60
CA PRO A 45 -3.77 -26.54 -30.46
C PRO A 45 -5.29 -26.81 -30.41
N TYR A 46 -6.09 -25.75 -30.30
CA TYR A 46 -7.54 -25.79 -30.46
C TYR A 46 -7.95 -25.57 -31.93
N SER A 47 -8.86 -26.40 -32.42
CA SER A 47 -9.57 -26.26 -33.70
C SER A 47 -11.01 -25.77 -33.50
N SER A 48 -11.38 -24.69 -34.21
CA SER A 48 -12.70 -24.22 -34.73
C SER A 48 -13.92 -25.18 -34.61
N GLY A 49 -15.18 -24.81 -34.30
CA GLY A 49 -16.02 -23.58 -34.13
C GLY A 49 -17.51 -24.04 -33.95
N PRO A 50 -18.61 -23.24 -34.12
CA PRO A 50 -18.83 -21.80 -34.08
C PRO A 50 -19.95 -21.28 -33.11
N GLN A 51 -19.80 -19.99 -32.70
CA GLN A 51 -20.77 -18.88 -32.51
C GLN A 51 -22.04 -19.01 -31.64
N ASP A 52 -22.09 -18.28 -30.50
CA ASP A 52 -22.96 -17.10 -30.33
C ASP A 52 -22.64 -16.31 -29.02
N GLY A 53 -22.60 -14.97 -29.10
CA GLY A 53 -22.70 -14.01 -27.98
C GLY A 53 -21.42 -13.64 -27.21
N GLY A 54 -20.62 -12.71 -27.74
CA GLY A 54 -19.31 -12.31 -27.21
C GLY A 54 -19.33 -11.52 -25.89
N PHE A 55 -18.57 -12.01 -24.91
CA PHE A 55 -18.00 -11.24 -23.80
C PHE A 55 -16.67 -10.63 -24.25
N ASP A 56 -16.52 -9.31 -24.12
CA ASP A 56 -15.25 -8.61 -24.35
C ASP A 56 -14.33 -8.81 -23.15
N THR A 57 -13.27 -9.61 -23.33
CA THR A 57 -12.24 -9.89 -22.31
C THR A 57 -11.01 -9.00 -22.45
N SER A 58 -11.04 -7.98 -23.32
CA SER A 58 -9.89 -7.09 -23.55
C SER A 58 -9.59 -6.09 -22.42
N ALA A 59 -10.41 -6.07 -21.35
CA ALA A 59 -10.22 -5.19 -20.19
C ALA A 59 -9.45 -5.82 -19.01
N TRP A 60 -9.12 -7.11 -19.05
CA TRP A 60 -8.40 -7.80 -17.96
C TRP A 60 -6.91 -7.96 -18.30
N GLY A 61 -6.17 -6.86 -18.14
CA GLY A 61 -4.71 -6.90 -18.13
C GLY A 61 -4.18 -7.67 -16.92
N ASN A 62 -3.24 -8.57 -17.18
CA ASN A 62 -2.53 -9.43 -16.23
C ASN A 62 -2.08 -8.70 -14.95
N TYR A 63 -2.81 -8.90 -13.85
CA TYR A 63 -2.31 -8.70 -12.49
C TYR A 63 -2.03 -10.08 -11.89
N THR A 64 -0.80 -10.57 -12.08
CA THR A 64 -0.28 -11.72 -11.32
C THR A 64 0.97 -11.31 -10.56
N ASN A 65 1.01 -11.76 -9.30
CA ASN A 65 2.12 -11.76 -8.34
C ASN A 65 2.27 -10.54 -7.41
N TYR A 66 1.32 -10.34 -6.50
CA TYR A 66 1.62 -9.85 -5.16
C TYR A 66 1.88 -11.05 -4.25
N TYR A 67 3.15 -11.30 -3.90
CA TYR A 67 3.49 -12.20 -2.80
C TYR A 67 3.31 -11.43 -1.46
N PRO A 68 2.67 -12.02 -0.45
CA PRO A 68 2.59 -11.40 0.88
C PRO A 68 4.00 -11.36 1.49
N ILE A 69 4.41 -10.16 1.93
CA ILE A 69 5.61 -9.96 2.74
C ILE A 69 5.36 -10.65 4.08
N GLN A 70 6.05 -11.76 4.32
CA GLN A 70 6.13 -12.39 5.63
C GLN A 70 6.85 -11.43 6.59
N ILE A 71 6.12 -10.92 7.58
CA ILE A 71 6.70 -10.22 8.72
C ILE A 71 7.18 -11.32 9.69
N GLU A 72 8.49 -11.58 9.70
CA GLU A 72 9.10 -12.43 10.72
C GLU A 72 9.01 -11.74 12.09
N ASN A 73 8.10 -12.23 12.93
CA ASN A 73 8.03 -11.92 14.35
C ASN A 73 9.22 -12.56 15.08
N ASN A 74 10.33 -11.85 15.20
CA ASN A 74 11.42 -12.24 16.09
C ASN A 74 11.07 -11.87 17.55
N MET A 75 10.26 -12.72 18.20
CA MET A 75 10.15 -12.73 19.66
C MET A 75 11.42 -13.35 20.25
N ASN A 76 12.22 -12.57 20.96
CA ASN A 76 13.31 -13.09 21.80
C ASN A 76 12.81 -13.20 23.26
N PRO A 77 12.72 -14.40 23.85
CA PRO A 77 12.23 -14.57 25.21
C PRO A 77 13.43 -14.55 26.17
N ASN A 78 13.68 -13.42 26.85
CA ASN A 78 14.51 -13.44 28.07
C ASN A 78 14.29 -12.19 28.94
N GLY A 79 13.67 -12.42 30.10
CA GLY A 79 14.13 -11.92 31.40
C GLY A 79 14.14 -10.41 31.64
N ILE A 80 13.05 -9.92 32.21
CA ILE A 80 12.99 -8.67 32.98
C ILE A 80 13.99 -8.76 34.14
N ASN A 81 14.94 -7.82 34.24
CA ASN A 81 15.63 -7.56 35.49
C ASN A 81 15.73 -6.04 35.73
N ASN A 82 14.85 -5.56 36.60
CA ASN A 82 14.81 -4.19 37.11
C ASN A 82 15.90 -4.03 38.16
N ASN A 83 16.90 -3.17 37.92
CA ASN A 83 17.59 -2.37 38.95
C ASN A 83 18.65 -1.44 38.32
N ALA A 84 18.30 -0.17 38.11
CA ALA A 84 19.26 0.92 38.00
C ALA A 84 18.63 2.23 38.54
N PRO A 85 19.36 3.03 39.36
CA PRO A 85 18.82 4.19 40.08
C PRO A 85 18.61 5.42 39.16
N PRO A 86 17.85 6.44 39.62
CA PRO A 86 17.42 7.56 38.77
C PRO A 86 18.61 8.47 38.43
N ARG A 87 18.77 8.81 37.14
CA ARG A 87 19.72 9.85 36.72
C ARG A 87 19.02 11.19 36.61
N ASP A 88 19.55 12.15 37.35
CA ASP A 88 19.15 13.55 37.42
C ASP A 88 19.12 14.27 36.07
N ASN A 89 17.99 14.93 35.83
CA ASN A 89 17.75 15.85 34.73
C ASN A 89 18.36 17.23 35.04
N GLN A 90 19.69 17.34 34.99
CA GLN A 90 20.40 18.62 34.95
C GLN A 90 21.46 18.63 33.86
N ARG A 91 21.04 18.81 32.60
CA ARG A 91 21.91 19.25 31.48
C ARG A 91 21.12 19.69 30.25
N LEU A 92 20.14 20.58 30.44
CA LEU A 92 19.48 21.33 29.37
C LEU A 92 19.25 22.79 29.79
N ARG A 93 20.25 23.44 30.40
CA ARG A 93 20.26 24.89 30.68
C ARG A 93 21.69 25.43 30.75
N THR A 94 22.41 25.41 29.63
CA THR A 94 23.57 26.29 29.38
C THR A 94 23.98 26.10 27.92
N ASN A 95 23.33 26.84 27.02
CA ASN A 95 23.89 27.31 25.75
C ASN A 95 22.93 28.34 25.10
N GLN A 96 22.37 29.22 25.93
CA GLN A 96 21.75 30.48 25.53
C GLN A 96 22.52 31.60 26.22
N GLN A 97 23.77 31.84 25.79
CA GLN A 97 24.58 33.04 26.07
C GLN A 97 26.01 32.84 25.54
N ALA A 98 26.16 32.68 24.22
CA ALA A 98 27.42 32.87 23.51
C ALA A 98 27.16 32.85 22.00
N ASN A 99 26.55 33.91 21.48
CA ASN A 99 26.68 34.37 20.07
C ASN A 99 25.95 35.71 19.89
N HIS A 100 26.35 36.67 20.72
CA HIS A 100 26.13 38.10 20.45
C HIS A 100 27.50 38.75 20.37
N GLN A 101 28.12 38.62 19.20
CA GLN A 101 29.04 39.58 18.59
C GLN A 101 29.54 39.00 17.26
N ASN A 102 29.59 39.84 16.24
CA ASN A 102 29.98 39.57 14.84
C ASN A 102 28.92 38.96 13.92
N ASN A 103 27.95 39.80 13.54
CA ASN A 103 27.33 39.72 12.22
C ASN A 103 27.03 41.14 11.71
N GLN A 104 28.08 41.86 11.31
CA GLN A 104 27.94 43.03 10.46
C GLN A 104 27.94 42.57 8.99
N GLY A 105 26.90 42.93 8.25
CA GLY A 105 26.94 43.01 6.79
C GLY A 105 26.82 41.70 6.00
N ARG A 106 25.72 40.95 6.18
CA ARG A 106 25.20 40.12 5.07
C ARG A 106 23.77 40.57 4.75
N LYS A 107 23.63 41.24 3.60
CA LYS A 107 22.34 41.55 2.99
C LYS A 107 21.51 40.26 2.92
N PRO A 108 20.19 40.30 3.19
CA PRO A 108 19.36 39.11 3.03
C PRO A 108 19.46 38.65 1.58
N SER A 109 19.92 37.42 1.36
CA SER A 109 19.91 36.82 0.03
C SER A 109 18.45 36.72 -0.39
N ASN A 110 18.06 37.44 -1.44
CA ASN A 110 16.80 37.22 -2.15
C ASN A 110 16.64 35.70 -2.34
N SER A 111 15.68 35.09 -1.66
CA SER A 111 15.32 33.71 -1.91
C SER A 111 14.79 33.67 -3.34
N ALA A 112 15.61 33.18 -4.28
CA ALA A 112 15.26 33.13 -5.68
C ALA A 112 13.89 32.46 -5.85
N VAL A 113 12.98 33.17 -6.50
CA VAL A 113 11.68 32.65 -6.90
C VAL A 113 11.90 31.35 -7.66
N ILE A 114 11.30 30.26 -7.19
CA ILE A 114 11.34 28.97 -7.90
C ILE A 114 10.38 29.11 -9.08
N SER A 115 10.88 29.61 -10.21
CA SER A 115 10.16 29.60 -11.48
C SER A 115 10.21 28.18 -12.05
N CYS A 116 9.06 27.52 -12.12
CA CYS A 116 8.86 26.26 -12.85
C CYS A 116 8.71 26.56 -14.35
N GLU A 117 9.00 25.56 -15.19
CA GLU A 117 8.78 25.67 -16.64
C GLU A 117 7.28 25.49 -16.96
N GLU A 118 6.81 26.11 -18.05
CA GLU A 118 5.49 25.82 -18.59
C GLU A 118 5.42 24.37 -19.10
N TYR A 119 4.23 23.76 -19.04
CA TYR A 119 4.07 22.41 -19.57
C TYR A 119 4.11 22.42 -21.10
N LEU A 120 4.64 21.33 -21.67
CA LEU A 120 4.58 21.08 -23.11
C LEU A 120 3.14 20.81 -23.56
N THR A 121 2.88 20.81 -24.87
CA THR A 121 1.59 20.35 -25.39
C THR A 121 1.51 18.84 -25.41
N GLU A 122 0.30 18.28 -25.29
CA GLU A 122 0.11 16.82 -25.32
C GLU A 122 0.68 16.19 -26.60
N GLY A 123 0.49 16.81 -27.77
CA GLY A 123 1.02 16.31 -29.03
C GLY A 123 2.56 16.23 -29.06
N GLN A 124 3.25 17.23 -28.50
CA GLN A 124 4.71 17.20 -28.37
C GLN A 124 5.17 16.07 -27.44
N VAL A 125 4.48 15.90 -26.32
CA VAL A 125 4.80 14.87 -25.32
C VAL A 125 4.61 13.47 -25.90
N LEU A 126 3.52 13.21 -26.62
CA LEU A 126 3.28 11.91 -27.24
C LEU A 126 4.36 11.56 -28.29
N GLN A 127 4.85 12.54 -29.04
CA GLN A 127 5.98 12.36 -29.96
C GLN A 127 7.30 12.07 -29.21
N ASP A 128 7.56 12.78 -28.12
CA ASP A 128 8.75 12.57 -27.29
C ASP A 128 8.72 11.22 -26.56
N ILE A 129 7.54 10.69 -26.21
CA ILE A 129 7.38 9.34 -25.67
C ILE A 129 7.71 8.29 -26.74
N ALA A 130 7.21 8.47 -27.97
CA ALA A 130 7.48 7.55 -29.07
C ALA A 130 8.98 7.45 -29.41
N THR A 131 9.74 8.52 -29.19
CA THR A 131 11.20 8.57 -29.38
C THR A 131 11.99 8.23 -28.11
N LYS A 132 11.33 7.81 -27.03
CA LYS A 132 11.92 7.50 -25.70
C LYS A 132 12.71 8.66 -25.07
N LYS A 133 12.45 9.90 -25.51
CA LYS A 133 13.02 11.11 -24.88
C LYS A 133 12.32 11.45 -23.58
N THR A 134 11.03 11.18 -23.51
CA THR A 134 10.24 11.29 -22.28
C THR A 134 9.68 9.93 -21.87
N ILE A 135 9.41 9.81 -20.58
CA ILE A 135 8.75 8.65 -19.97
C ILE A 135 7.39 9.09 -19.40
N ARG A 136 6.44 8.18 -19.39
CA ARG A 136 5.15 8.35 -18.71
C ARG A 136 5.13 7.47 -17.47
N GLY A 137 4.65 8.01 -16.34
CA GLY A 137 4.51 7.20 -15.13
C GLY A 137 3.85 7.93 -13.97
N ILE A 138 3.66 7.19 -12.88
CA ILE A 138 3.10 7.71 -11.64
C ILE A 138 4.22 8.30 -10.78
N LEU A 139 4.07 9.57 -10.41
CA LEU A 139 5.04 10.28 -9.58
C LEU A 139 4.88 9.94 -8.10
N ARG A 140 5.97 9.66 -7.40
CA ARG A 140 6.01 9.43 -5.95
C ARG A 140 6.92 10.43 -5.28
N ILE A 141 6.41 11.23 -4.34
CA ILE A 141 7.18 12.19 -3.55
C ILE A 141 7.64 11.52 -2.25
N ASN A 142 8.90 11.69 -1.89
CA ASN A 142 9.42 11.20 -0.62
C ASN A 142 8.84 12.00 0.56
N ALA A 143 8.08 11.35 1.44
CA ALA A 143 7.43 11.99 2.58
C ALA A 143 8.40 12.54 3.65
N LYS A 144 9.64 12.01 3.73
CA LYS A 144 10.67 12.50 4.67
C LYS A 144 11.50 13.64 4.08
N GLN A 145 11.64 13.66 2.76
CA GLN A 145 12.39 14.68 2.03
C GLN A 145 11.59 15.07 0.79
N TYR A 146 10.62 15.97 0.96
CA TYR A 146 9.67 16.34 -0.09
C TYR A 146 10.32 16.95 -1.33
N THR A 147 11.59 17.33 -1.30
CA THR A 147 12.32 17.78 -2.50
C THR A 147 12.61 16.64 -3.46
N ASP A 148 12.70 15.41 -2.95
CA ASP A 148 12.97 14.21 -3.72
C ASP A 148 11.66 13.60 -4.23
N ALA A 149 11.63 13.27 -5.51
CA ALA A 149 10.54 12.50 -6.10
C ALA A 149 11.08 11.46 -7.09
N PHE A 150 10.23 10.48 -7.42
CA PHE A 150 10.59 9.33 -8.23
C PHE A 150 9.47 8.98 -9.21
N ILE A 151 9.84 8.40 -10.36
CA ILE A 151 8.93 7.75 -11.31
C ILE A 151 9.50 6.36 -11.57
N SER A 152 8.67 5.33 -11.43
CA SER A 152 9.15 3.97 -11.65
C SER A 152 9.46 3.70 -13.11
N ASP A 153 10.52 2.92 -13.34
CA ASP A 153 10.94 2.56 -14.68
C ASP A 153 9.97 1.54 -15.29
N PRO A 154 9.31 1.83 -16.42
CA PRO A 154 8.43 0.89 -17.10
C PRO A 154 9.13 -0.43 -17.48
N ASP A 155 10.45 -0.39 -17.69
CA ASP A 155 11.25 -1.55 -18.10
C ASP A 155 11.81 -2.36 -16.90
N GLY A 156 11.42 -2.04 -15.66
CA GLY A 156 11.82 -2.78 -14.45
C GLY A 156 13.21 -2.44 -13.91
N GLY A 157 13.82 -1.34 -14.38
CA GLY A 157 15.08 -0.82 -13.86
C GLY A 157 14.94 0.02 -12.59
N THR A 158 16.02 0.72 -12.23
CA THR A 158 16.00 1.68 -11.10
C THR A 158 15.05 2.83 -11.38
N ASP A 159 14.26 3.26 -10.39
CA ASP A 159 13.37 4.40 -10.53
C ASP A 159 14.10 5.62 -11.08
N PHE A 160 13.44 6.43 -11.90
CA PHE A 160 13.94 7.73 -12.31
C PHE A 160 13.79 8.74 -11.17
N TYR A 161 14.84 9.52 -10.92
CA TYR A 161 14.89 10.48 -9.81
C TYR A 161 14.58 11.91 -10.29
N ILE A 162 13.80 12.64 -9.49
CA ILE A 162 13.49 14.05 -9.68
C ILE A 162 14.14 14.81 -8.53
N ASP A 163 15.10 15.66 -8.88
CA ASP A 163 16.08 16.23 -7.94
C ASP A 163 15.51 17.29 -6.99
N ASN A 164 14.49 18.03 -7.43
CA ASN A 164 13.96 19.13 -6.65
C ASN A 164 12.54 19.51 -7.08
N VAL A 165 11.92 20.40 -6.31
CA VAL A 165 10.55 20.87 -6.55
C VAL A 165 10.37 21.58 -7.89
N ARG A 166 11.43 22.23 -8.42
CA ARG A 166 11.37 22.87 -9.74
C ARG A 166 11.23 21.82 -10.84
N GLU A 167 12.06 20.78 -10.81
CA GLU A 167 12.02 19.68 -11.77
C GLU A 167 10.77 18.81 -11.61
N ARG A 168 10.16 18.78 -10.42
CA ARG A 168 8.84 18.17 -10.21
C ARG A 168 7.72 18.94 -10.92
N ASN A 169 7.96 20.22 -11.22
CA ASN A 169 7.11 21.07 -12.02
C ASN A 169 5.62 20.99 -11.63
N ARG A 170 5.29 21.49 -10.43
CA ARG A 170 3.92 21.59 -9.88
C ARG A 170 3.14 20.27 -9.73
N ALA A 171 3.71 19.12 -10.09
CA ALA A 171 3.06 17.83 -9.90
C ALA A 171 2.97 17.46 -8.41
N LEU A 172 1.88 16.79 -8.05
CA LEU A 172 1.63 16.27 -6.70
C LEU A 172 1.89 14.76 -6.63
N ASN A 173 1.90 14.24 -5.42
CA ASN A 173 2.09 12.81 -5.19
C ASN A 173 0.99 12.00 -5.90
N LEU A 174 1.37 10.92 -6.57
CA LEU A 174 0.54 10.03 -7.38
C LEU A 174 -0.01 10.62 -8.70
N ASP A 175 0.34 11.86 -9.04
CA ASP A 175 -0.02 12.40 -10.34
C ASP A 175 0.63 11.57 -11.46
N GLU A 176 -0.11 11.43 -12.56
CA GLU A 176 0.38 10.78 -13.76
C GLU A 176 1.00 11.84 -14.67
N VAL A 177 2.30 11.69 -14.92
CA VAL A 177 3.12 12.73 -15.53
C VAL A 177 3.89 12.20 -16.73
N ALA A 178 4.31 13.11 -17.61
CA ALA A 178 5.41 12.88 -18.52
C ALA A 178 6.67 13.56 -17.99
N ALA A 179 7.80 12.85 -18.02
CA ALA A 179 9.08 13.39 -17.60
C ALA A 179 10.16 13.19 -18.67
N GLU A 180 10.89 14.25 -18.98
CA GLU A 180 12.02 14.23 -19.91
C GLU A 180 13.26 13.67 -19.22
N ILE A 181 13.92 12.70 -19.86
CA ILE A 181 15.18 12.15 -19.38
C ILE A 181 16.28 13.19 -19.62
N LYS A 182 16.89 13.66 -18.53
CA LYS A 182 17.99 14.62 -18.62
C LYS A 182 19.22 13.96 -19.27
N PRO A 183 20.11 14.74 -19.92
CA PRO A 183 21.37 14.20 -20.41
C PRO A 183 22.18 13.61 -19.26
N LYS A 184 22.99 12.57 -19.55
CA LYS A 184 23.72 11.81 -18.53
C LYS A 184 24.66 12.64 -17.66
N ARG A 185 25.19 13.77 -18.19
CA ARG A 185 25.97 14.74 -17.40
C ARG A 185 25.21 15.38 -16.23
N GLU A 186 23.87 15.34 -16.26
CA GLU A 186 23.00 15.85 -15.19
C GLU A 186 22.48 14.73 -14.27
N TRP A 187 22.80 13.46 -14.55
CA TRP A 187 22.43 12.35 -13.68
C TRP A 187 23.19 12.41 -12.36
N LYS A 188 22.55 11.96 -11.28
CA LYS A 188 23.20 11.93 -9.97
C LYS A 188 24.16 10.76 -9.89
N ILE A 189 25.39 11.00 -9.46
CA ILE A 189 26.33 9.92 -9.18
C ILE A 189 25.90 9.18 -7.92
N LEU A 190 25.85 7.85 -7.98
CA LEU A 190 25.57 7.04 -6.81
C LEU A 190 26.71 7.21 -5.79
N PRO A 191 26.41 7.44 -4.50
CA PRO A 191 27.44 7.70 -3.48
C PRO A 191 28.56 6.65 -3.45
N GLU A 192 28.21 5.38 -3.65
CA GLU A 192 29.10 4.22 -3.70
C GLU A 192 29.98 4.16 -4.96
N CYS A 193 29.63 4.91 -6.02
CA CYS A 193 30.32 4.94 -7.30
C CYS A 193 31.12 6.22 -7.52
N SER A 194 31.07 7.20 -6.60
CA SER A 194 31.75 8.50 -6.77
C SER A 194 33.23 8.37 -7.12
N TYR A 195 33.96 7.50 -6.41
CA TYR A 195 35.38 7.25 -6.69
C TYR A 195 35.61 6.60 -8.06
N LEU A 196 34.72 5.70 -8.48
CA LEU A 196 34.82 5.03 -9.78
C LEU A 196 34.61 6.03 -10.92
N VAL A 197 33.62 6.92 -10.78
CA VAL A 197 33.37 7.99 -11.76
C VAL A 197 34.57 8.93 -11.85
N GLU A 198 35.13 9.38 -10.73
CA GLU A 198 36.33 10.23 -10.71
C GLU A 198 37.53 9.55 -11.39
N ARG A 199 37.78 8.27 -11.10
CA ARG A 199 38.84 7.48 -11.72
C ARG A 199 38.63 7.35 -13.23
N SER A 200 37.41 7.02 -13.65
CA SER A 200 37.04 6.88 -15.06
C SER A 200 37.26 8.18 -15.84
N ILE A 201 36.89 9.33 -15.28
CA ILE A 201 37.14 10.64 -15.89
C ILE A 201 38.64 10.87 -16.10
N ARG A 202 39.48 10.58 -15.10
CA ARG A 202 40.95 10.76 -15.20
C ARG A 202 41.56 9.84 -16.27
N ALA A 203 41.16 8.57 -16.29
CA ALA A 203 41.66 7.59 -17.25
C ALA A 203 41.32 7.96 -18.71
N LEU A 204 40.08 8.39 -18.95
CA LEU A 204 39.61 8.78 -20.28
C LEU A 204 40.29 10.06 -20.79
N ARG A 205 40.57 11.03 -19.91
CA ARG A 205 41.29 12.27 -20.27
C ARG A 205 42.75 12.04 -20.66
N ASN A 206 43.41 11.10 -20.00
CA ASN A 206 44.81 10.78 -20.30
C ASN A 206 44.98 9.93 -21.57
N GLY A 207 43.88 9.57 -22.26
CA GLY A 207 43.89 8.71 -23.45
C GLY A 207 44.35 7.28 -23.16
N GLN A 208 44.25 6.83 -21.91
CA GLN A 208 44.96 5.64 -21.45
C GLN A 208 44.18 4.33 -21.57
N ILE A 209 42.85 4.33 -21.71
CA ILE A 209 42.04 3.11 -21.51
C ILE A 209 40.81 3.06 -22.45
N SER A 210 40.49 1.87 -23.00
CA SER A 210 39.24 1.55 -23.71
C SER A 210 38.08 1.30 -22.74
N GLU A 211 36.84 1.39 -23.20
CA GLU A 211 35.64 1.21 -22.36
C GLU A 211 35.62 -0.15 -21.63
N ASP A 212 35.97 -1.24 -22.34
CA ASP A 212 36.01 -2.59 -21.76
C ASP A 212 37.03 -2.74 -20.62
N LYS A 213 38.24 -2.17 -20.80
CA LYS A 213 39.28 -2.20 -19.76
C LYS A 213 38.88 -1.37 -18.53
N LEU A 214 38.14 -0.30 -18.72
CA LEU A 214 37.66 0.57 -17.65
C LEU A 214 36.61 -0.14 -16.78
N ILE A 215 35.77 -0.97 -17.39
CA ILE A 215 34.81 -1.82 -16.68
C ILE A 215 35.53 -2.92 -15.89
N GLU A 216 36.44 -3.67 -16.53
CA GLU A 216 37.23 -4.73 -15.87
C GLU A 216 38.03 -4.19 -14.66
N ASP A 217 38.74 -3.07 -14.86
CA ASP A 217 39.54 -2.41 -13.82
C ASP A 217 38.70 -1.93 -12.63
N ASN A 218 37.45 -1.50 -12.89
CA ASN A 218 36.54 -1.02 -11.85
C ASN A 218 35.87 -2.19 -11.12
N GLN A 219 35.54 -3.28 -11.80
CA GLN A 219 35.00 -4.50 -11.18
C GLN A 219 36.04 -5.15 -10.24
N GLN A 220 37.31 -5.20 -10.64
CA GLN A 220 38.40 -5.68 -9.77
C GLN A 220 38.56 -4.81 -8.51
N GLN A 221 38.42 -3.49 -8.62
CA GLN A 221 38.50 -2.59 -7.46
C GLN A 221 37.27 -2.65 -6.54
N GLN A 222 36.07 -2.87 -7.08
CA GLN A 222 34.89 -3.11 -6.25
C GLN A 222 35.03 -4.37 -5.39
N GLN A 223 35.66 -5.43 -5.92
CA GLN A 223 35.89 -6.68 -5.20
C GLN A 223 37.02 -6.58 -4.14
N GLN A 224 38.01 -5.71 -4.34
CA GLN A 224 39.19 -5.61 -3.46
C GLN A 224 39.03 -4.70 -2.23
N ASN A 225 38.01 -3.83 -2.14
CA ASN A 225 37.87 -2.89 -1.01
C ASN A 225 36.41 -2.60 -0.58
N PRO A 226 35.73 -3.53 0.14
CA PRO A 226 34.37 -3.29 0.64
C PRO A 226 34.29 -2.44 1.92
N SER A 227 35.35 -2.38 2.74
CA SER A 227 35.25 -2.16 4.20
C SER A 227 35.70 -0.80 4.77
N ASN A 228 36.18 0.16 3.98
CA ASN A 228 36.65 1.47 4.48
C ASN A 228 35.77 2.66 4.03
N ARG A 229 34.44 2.51 4.06
CA ARG A 229 33.50 3.54 3.57
C ARG A 229 32.64 4.16 4.68
N ARG A 230 33.29 4.74 5.70
CA ARG A 230 32.65 5.73 6.57
C ARG A 230 33.45 7.02 6.48
N ASP A 231 32.70 8.13 6.42
CA ASP A 231 33.15 9.52 6.53
C ASP A 231 33.70 10.17 5.26
N ASN A 232 32.78 10.53 4.35
CA ASN A 232 32.72 11.86 3.72
C ASN A 232 31.43 12.02 2.91
N LYS A 233 30.28 11.96 3.58
CA LYS A 233 28.93 11.96 2.98
C LYS A 233 28.46 13.29 2.36
N ARG A 234 29.26 14.36 2.39
CA ARG A 234 28.80 15.70 1.97
C ARG A 234 29.72 16.46 1.02
N GLU A 235 30.95 16.00 0.77
CA GLU A 235 31.91 16.77 -0.04
C GLU A 235 32.00 16.32 -1.51
N THR A 236 31.64 15.08 -1.85
CA THR A 236 31.92 14.55 -3.19
C THR A 236 31.00 15.03 -4.31
N ILE A 237 29.80 15.52 -3.98
CA ILE A 237 28.92 16.16 -4.99
C ILE A 237 29.50 17.53 -5.43
N ASN A 238 30.29 18.18 -4.56
CA ASN A 238 30.92 19.47 -4.86
C ASN A 238 32.35 19.35 -5.43
N THR A 239 32.99 18.18 -5.42
CA THR A 239 34.38 18.04 -5.91
C THR A 239 34.49 18.10 -7.43
N LEU A 240 33.45 17.77 -8.20
CA LEU A 240 33.46 17.98 -9.66
C LEU A 240 33.43 19.48 -10.05
N ASN A 241 32.90 20.34 -9.18
CA ASN A 241 32.87 21.79 -9.38
C ASN A 241 34.14 22.52 -8.93
N ARG A 242 35.00 21.89 -8.09
CA ARG A 242 36.21 22.55 -7.56
C ARG A 242 37.31 22.76 -8.60
N ASP A 243 37.34 21.94 -9.64
CA ASP A 243 38.44 21.91 -10.62
C ASP A 243 38.08 22.56 -11.97
N ASN A 244 36.93 23.26 -12.10
CA ASN A 244 36.43 23.75 -13.40
C ASN A 244 36.44 22.64 -14.48
N ILE A 245 36.11 21.41 -14.09
CA ILE A 245 36.08 20.26 -14.99
C ILE A 245 34.79 20.34 -15.79
N THR A 246 34.86 20.91 -17.00
CA THR A 246 33.77 20.75 -17.97
C THR A 246 33.68 19.28 -18.35
N LEU A 247 32.68 18.58 -17.81
CA LEU A 247 32.30 17.23 -18.23
C LEU A 247 31.66 17.35 -19.60
N THR A 248 32.36 16.91 -20.64
CA THR A 248 31.78 16.80 -21.98
C THR A 248 30.90 15.56 -22.05
N ASP A 249 29.84 15.62 -22.86
CA ASP A 249 28.95 14.47 -23.08
C ASP A 249 29.74 13.25 -23.62
N ASP A 250 30.81 13.49 -24.39
CA ASP A 250 31.70 12.43 -24.91
C ASP A 250 32.40 11.59 -23.84
N ILE A 251 32.75 12.21 -22.70
CA ILE A 251 33.43 11.50 -21.60
C ILE A 251 32.41 10.80 -20.73
N ILE A 252 31.34 11.49 -20.34
CA ILE A 252 30.35 10.95 -19.39
C ILE A 252 29.59 9.75 -20.00
N ASN A 253 29.35 9.77 -21.32
CA ASN A 253 28.61 8.71 -21.99
C ASN A 253 29.37 7.36 -21.96
N LYS A 254 30.71 7.38 -21.90
CA LYS A 254 31.58 6.18 -21.80
C LYS A 254 31.68 5.58 -20.39
N ILE A 255 31.14 6.24 -19.37
CA ILE A 255 31.16 5.72 -17.99
C ILE A 255 29.93 4.84 -17.78
N PRO A 256 30.01 3.64 -17.17
CA PRO A 256 28.85 2.77 -16.99
C PRO A 256 27.62 3.45 -16.36
N ASN A 257 26.42 3.20 -16.93
CA ASN A 257 25.16 3.77 -16.42
C ASN A 257 24.86 3.36 -14.98
N GLU A 258 25.31 2.17 -14.56
CA GLU A 258 25.14 1.62 -13.21
C GLU A 258 25.78 2.48 -12.10
N TYR A 259 26.66 3.44 -12.45
CA TYR A 259 27.27 4.37 -11.49
C TYR A 259 26.41 5.60 -11.21
N PHE A 260 25.28 5.72 -11.92
CA PHE A 260 24.44 6.89 -11.91
C PHE A 260 22.98 6.53 -11.61
N GLN A 261 22.35 7.42 -10.88
CA GLN A 261 20.91 7.51 -10.75
C GLN A 261 20.38 8.41 -11.87
N ARG A 262 19.60 7.82 -12.80
CA ARG A 262 18.94 8.55 -13.89
C ARG A 262 18.07 9.66 -13.33
N THR A 263 18.21 10.87 -13.88
CA THR A 263 17.42 12.04 -13.46
C THR A 263 16.48 12.48 -14.55
N VAL A 264 15.28 12.89 -14.16
CA VAL A 264 14.24 13.37 -15.07
C VAL A 264 13.65 14.70 -14.60
N LYS A 265 12.98 15.41 -15.50
CA LYS A 265 12.17 16.59 -15.18
C LYS A 265 10.76 16.44 -15.70
N VAL A 266 9.76 16.83 -14.92
CA VAL A 266 8.36 16.77 -15.32
C VAL A 266 8.07 17.86 -16.34
N VAL A 267 7.61 17.45 -17.51
CA VAL A 267 7.30 18.35 -18.64
C VAL A 267 5.81 18.40 -18.97
N TYR A 268 5.02 17.47 -18.44
CA TYR A 268 3.57 17.43 -18.66
C TYR A 268 2.83 16.69 -17.55
N LEU A 269 1.57 17.03 -17.34
CA LEU A 269 0.65 16.37 -16.42
C LEU A 269 -0.51 15.75 -17.22
N PHE A 270 -0.54 14.43 -17.32
CA PHE A 270 -1.63 13.72 -18.01
C PHE A 270 -2.90 13.70 -17.17
N ARG A 271 -2.76 13.34 -15.88
CA ARG A 271 -3.89 13.20 -14.98
C ARG A 271 -3.50 13.59 -13.57
N ARG A 272 -4.29 14.47 -12.98
CA ARG A 272 -4.26 14.74 -11.55
C ARG A 272 -4.99 13.62 -10.82
N ARG A 273 -4.28 12.85 -9.99
CA ARG A 273 -4.88 11.81 -9.14
C ARG A 273 -5.05 12.27 -7.70
N HIS A 274 -4.24 13.22 -7.26
CA HIS A 274 -4.39 13.83 -5.95
C HIS A 274 -5.70 14.62 -5.84
N ALA A 275 -6.43 14.50 -4.73
CA ALA A 275 -7.72 15.15 -4.48
C ALA A 275 -7.68 16.70 -4.39
N MET A 276 -6.51 17.32 -4.59
CA MET A 276 -6.28 18.77 -4.44
C MET A 276 -6.77 19.35 -3.11
N LYS A 277 -6.62 18.58 -2.04
CA LYS A 277 -7.26 18.77 -0.76
C LYS A 277 -6.28 18.31 0.32
N ALA A 278 -6.16 19.03 1.42
CA ALA A 278 -5.24 18.67 2.50
C ALA A 278 -5.78 19.09 3.87
N ALA A 279 -5.48 18.31 4.90
CA ALA A 279 -5.65 18.72 6.29
C ALA A 279 -4.39 19.41 6.81
N GLY A 280 -4.55 20.43 7.64
CA GLY A 280 -3.43 21.25 8.08
C GLY A 280 -3.81 22.36 9.04
N LEU A 281 -2.80 23.13 9.41
CA LEU A 281 -2.90 24.21 10.39
C LEU A 281 -2.83 25.57 9.71
N LEU A 282 -3.61 26.51 10.21
CA LEU A 282 -3.63 27.90 9.74
C LEU A 282 -2.69 28.76 10.60
N ARG A 283 -1.84 29.56 9.97
CA ARG A 283 -0.87 30.44 10.64
C ARG A 283 -0.80 31.80 9.97
N LYS A 284 -0.30 32.81 10.69
CA LYS A 284 0.04 34.10 10.07
C LYS A 284 1.18 33.92 9.05
N MET A 285 1.15 34.72 8.01
CA MET A 285 2.22 34.74 7.01
C MET A 285 3.55 35.15 7.66
N PRO A 286 4.69 34.51 7.31
CA PRO A 286 5.99 34.85 7.89
C PRO A 286 6.46 36.29 7.59
N ASP A 287 6.00 36.86 6.48
CA ASP A 287 6.26 38.25 6.07
C ASP A 287 5.23 39.24 6.63
N ASN A 288 4.31 38.79 7.49
CA ASN A 288 3.21 39.56 8.05
C ASN A 288 2.26 40.18 7.01
N ASN A 289 2.14 39.60 5.81
CA ASN A 289 1.17 40.05 4.83
C ASN A 289 -0.27 39.97 5.40
N PRO A 290 -1.01 41.10 5.48
CA PRO A 290 -2.33 41.13 6.14
C PRO A 290 -3.45 40.53 5.28
N ASN A 291 -3.21 40.30 3.99
CA ASN A 291 -4.22 39.83 3.04
C ASN A 291 -4.32 38.30 2.98
N PHE A 292 -3.35 37.58 3.55
CA PHE A 292 -3.26 36.14 3.46
C PHE A 292 -2.89 35.50 4.80
N ALA A 293 -3.35 34.26 4.98
CA ALA A 293 -2.85 33.34 5.98
C ALA A 293 -2.03 32.22 5.31
N LEU A 294 -1.09 31.65 6.05
CA LEU A 294 -0.31 30.49 5.62
C LEU A 294 -0.97 29.22 6.14
N PHE A 295 -1.50 28.41 5.25
CA PHE A 295 -1.93 27.05 5.55
C PHE A 295 -0.76 26.09 5.40
N SER A 296 -0.51 25.29 6.42
CA SER A 296 0.56 24.28 6.47
C SER A 296 -0.06 22.89 6.53
N PRO A 297 -0.08 22.14 5.41
CA PRO A 297 -0.54 20.76 5.38
C PRO A 297 0.23 19.87 6.36
N MET A 298 -0.42 18.83 6.87
CA MET A 298 0.22 17.79 7.67
C MET A 298 1.10 16.88 6.80
N ASP A 299 0.65 16.58 5.57
CA ASP A 299 1.46 15.90 4.58
C ASP A 299 2.51 16.85 3.98
N SER A 300 3.78 16.59 4.29
CA SER A 300 4.94 17.38 3.81
C SER A 300 5.10 17.38 2.28
N ARG A 301 4.48 16.41 1.58
CA ARG A 301 4.51 16.30 0.11
C ARG A 301 3.64 17.36 -0.55
N ILE A 302 2.69 17.93 0.19
CA ILE A 302 1.79 18.97 -0.28
C ILE A 302 2.42 20.36 -0.03
N PRO A 303 2.44 21.26 -1.02
CA PRO A 303 2.97 22.61 -0.81
C PRO A 303 2.12 23.38 0.19
N ARG A 304 2.75 24.30 0.93
CA ARG A 304 2.02 25.27 1.77
C ARG A 304 1.17 26.18 0.91
N LEU A 305 0.01 26.57 1.44
CA LEU A 305 -0.98 27.36 0.71
C LEU A 305 -1.08 28.77 1.30
N MET A 306 -1.22 29.76 0.42
CA MET A 306 -1.71 31.09 0.77
C MET A 306 -3.22 31.08 0.69
N ILE A 307 -3.86 31.29 1.83
CA ILE A 307 -5.32 31.38 1.97
C ILE A 307 -5.70 32.85 2.06
N PRO A 308 -6.59 33.37 1.19
CA PRO A 308 -7.12 34.72 1.33
C PRO A 308 -7.71 34.95 2.73
N MET A 309 -7.40 36.09 3.35
CA MET A 309 -7.84 36.37 4.73
C MET A 309 -9.37 36.37 4.88
N ASN A 310 -10.11 36.71 3.82
CA ASN A 310 -11.57 36.65 3.79
C ASN A 310 -12.14 35.22 3.72
N ASN A 311 -11.29 34.18 3.57
CA ASN A 311 -11.69 32.78 3.71
C ASN A 311 -11.30 32.20 5.08
N CYS A 312 -10.61 32.96 5.93
CA CYS A 312 -10.25 32.55 7.27
C CYS A 312 -11.40 32.86 8.26
N PRO A 313 -11.43 32.23 9.46
CA PRO A 313 -12.32 32.65 10.53
C PRO A 313 -12.19 34.16 10.82
N LEU A 314 -13.32 34.84 11.08
CA LEU A 314 -13.38 36.30 11.18
C LEU A 314 -12.41 36.88 12.21
N ASP A 315 -12.21 36.17 13.32
CA ASP A 315 -11.37 36.51 14.45
C ASP A 315 -9.93 35.98 14.35
N PHE A 316 -9.61 35.17 13.32
CA PHE A 316 -8.26 34.64 13.12
C PHE A 316 -7.21 35.76 12.96
N LYS A 317 -7.58 36.86 12.31
CA LYS A 317 -6.69 38.01 12.08
C LYS A 317 -6.17 38.58 13.41
N ASP A 318 -7.07 38.74 14.36
CA ASP A 318 -6.81 39.37 15.66
C ASP A 318 -6.31 38.35 16.68
N ARG A 319 -6.82 37.11 16.64
CA ARG A 319 -6.53 36.02 17.59
C ARG A 319 -6.08 34.73 16.88
N PRO A 320 -4.92 34.74 16.18
CA PRO A 320 -4.44 33.56 15.46
C PRO A 320 -4.08 32.39 16.39
N ASN A 321 -3.70 32.69 17.64
CA ASN A 321 -3.25 31.67 18.61
C ASN A 321 -4.40 30.79 19.11
N ASP A 322 -5.64 31.28 19.07
CA ASP A 322 -6.83 30.51 19.42
C ASP A 322 -7.01 29.30 18.47
N TYR A 323 -6.37 29.36 17.29
CA TYR A 323 -6.41 28.35 16.24
C TYR A 323 -5.12 27.52 16.12
N GLU A 324 -4.16 27.66 17.04
CA GLU A 324 -2.85 26.98 16.95
C GLU A 324 -2.98 25.46 16.84
N LYS A 325 -4.02 24.91 17.48
CA LYS A 325 -4.37 23.48 17.46
C LYS A 325 -5.58 23.17 16.59
N SER A 326 -6.20 24.15 15.93
CA SER A 326 -7.36 23.88 15.10
C SER A 326 -6.92 23.28 13.77
N LEU A 327 -7.39 22.05 13.50
CA LEU A 327 -7.19 21.38 12.22
C LEU A 327 -8.24 21.88 11.23
N PHE A 328 -7.79 22.17 10.01
CA PHE A 328 -8.64 22.65 8.93
C PHE A 328 -8.40 21.85 7.66
N VAL A 329 -9.39 21.84 6.80
CA VAL A 329 -9.26 21.39 5.41
C VAL A 329 -9.06 22.60 4.51
N ALA A 330 -8.11 22.50 3.60
CA ALA A 330 -7.96 23.47 2.51
C ALA A 330 -7.93 22.78 1.15
N LYS A 331 -8.57 23.40 0.17
CA LYS A 331 -8.50 23.02 -1.23
C LYS A 331 -7.39 23.81 -1.92
N ILE A 332 -6.56 23.13 -2.68
CA ILE A 332 -5.58 23.75 -3.56
C ILE A 332 -6.32 24.25 -4.79
N VAL A 333 -6.28 25.56 -5.02
CA VAL A 333 -6.93 26.21 -6.18
C VAL A 333 -5.95 26.32 -7.34
N GLU A 334 -4.71 26.70 -7.04
CA GLU A 334 -3.70 26.96 -8.05
C GLU A 334 -2.30 26.70 -7.50
N ILE A 335 -1.43 26.09 -8.31
CA ILE A 335 -0.01 25.96 -8.03
C ILE A 335 0.72 26.82 -9.08
N PRO A 336 0.94 28.11 -8.81
CA PRO A 336 1.54 29.02 -9.78
C PRO A 336 3.00 28.65 -10.08
N ALA A 337 3.41 28.83 -11.34
CA ALA A 337 4.76 28.49 -11.78
C ALA A 337 5.84 29.39 -11.14
N ASP A 338 5.49 30.61 -10.79
CA ASP A 338 6.39 31.70 -10.40
C ASP A 338 6.27 32.09 -8.93
N LYS A 339 5.60 31.29 -8.08
CA LYS A 339 5.48 31.59 -6.65
C LYS A 339 5.92 30.43 -5.77
N LYS A 340 6.36 30.79 -4.57
CA LYS A 340 6.83 29.84 -3.55
C LYS A 340 5.70 28.99 -2.95
N PHE A 341 4.51 29.57 -2.83
CA PHE A 341 3.36 28.94 -2.18
C PHE A 341 2.25 28.77 -3.21
N ALA A 342 1.49 27.68 -3.07
CA ALA A 342 0.27 27.50 -3.83
C ALA A 342 -0.83 28.41 -3.27
N ARG A 343 -1.87 28.67 -4.06
CA ARG A 343 -3.07 29.36 -3.60
C ARG A 343 -4.11 28.33 -3.20
N GLY A 344 -4.77 28.56 -2.07
CA GLY A 344 -5.84 27.68 -1.61
C GLY A 344 -7.06 28.45 -1.11
N GLU A 345 -8.11 27.70 -0.87
CA GLU A 345 -9.35 28.12 -0.21
C GLU A 345 -9.54 27.24 1.03
N LEU A 346 -9.83 27.88 2.17
CA LEU A 346 -10.17 27.16 3.39
C LEU A 346 -11.59 26.60 3.25
N MET A 347 -11.79 25.34 3.62
CA MET A 347 -13.08 24.66 3.52
C MET A 347 -13.79 24.63 4.87
N GLU A 348 -13.42 23.68 5.73
CA GLU A 348 -14.06 23.46 7.02
C GLU A 348 -13.02 23.31 8.13
N SER A 349 -13.45 23.54 9.38
CA SER A 349 -12.68 23.16 10.56
C SER A 349 -13.04 21.74 10.96
N LEU A 350 -12.01 20.92 11.23
CA LEU A 350 -12.17 19.55 11.70
C LEU A 350 -12.21 19.46 13.23
N GLY A 351 -11.90 20.55 13.94
CA GLY A 351 -11.80 20.59 15.39
C GLY A 351 -10.36 20.68 15.89
N ASP A 352 -10.12 20.23 17.11
CA ASP A 352 -8.79 20.22 17.72
C ASP A 352 -7.94 19.07 17.15
N ALA A 353 -6.74 19.39 16.67
CA ALA A 353 -5.80 18.46 16.06
C ALA A 353 -5.36 17.33 17.00
N ASP A 354 -5.51 17.48 18.32
CA ASP A 354 -5.19 16.44 19.28
C ASP A 354 -6.33 15.42 19.50
N THR A 355 -7.48 15.59 18.81
CA THR A 355 -8.66 14.70 18.95
C THR A 355 -8.68 13.60 17.90
N LEU A 356 -9.20 12.41 18.29
CA LEU A 356 -9.35 11.27 17.38
C LEU A 356 -10.30 11.61 16.24
N GLU A 357 -11.41 12.27 16.53
CA GLU A 357 -12.46 12.61 15.56
C GLU A 357 -11.90 13.53 14.44
N ALA A 358 -11.12 14.55 14.81
CA ALA A 358 -10.52 15.44 13.83
C ALA A 358 -9.47 14.74 12.95
N GLN A 359 -8.64 13.88 13.55
CA GLN A 359 -7.61 13.13 12.84
C GLN A 359 -8.21 12.05 11.92
N SER A 360 -9.22 11.30 12.37
CA SER A 360 -9.95 10.33 11.55
C SER A 360 -10.60 11.05 10.35
N LYS A 361 -11.29 12.18 10.56
CA LYS A 361 -11.91 12.92 9.47
C LYS A 361 -10.87 13.48 8.48
N ALA A 362 -9.71 13.93 8.96
CA ALA A 362 -8.61 14.37 8.10
C ALA A 362 -8.11 13.25 7.20
N ILE A 363 -7.85 12.05 7.75
CA ILE A 363 -7.40 10.89 6.98
C ILE A 363 -8.41 10.51 5.90
N LEU A 364 -9.70 10.44 6.24
CA LEU A 364 -10.75 10.10 5.29
C LEU A 364 -10.79 11.09 4.13
N MET A 365 -10.80 12.38 4.44
CA MET A 365 -10.89 13.43 3.44
C MET A 365 -9.62 13.56 2.58
N GLU A 366 -8.42 13.32 3.12
CA GLU A 366 -7.17 13.29 2.34
C GLU A 366 -7.09 12.11 1.36
N ASN A 367 -7.79 11.01 1.67
CA ASN A 367 -7.87 9.83 0.82
C ASN A 367 -9.16 9.77 -0.02
N ASP A 368 -9.96 10.84 -0.04
CA ASP A 368 -11.24 10.94 -0.74
C ASP A 368 -12.24 9.83 -0.36
N ILE A 369 -12.18 9.39 0.89
CA ILE A 369 -13.08 8.38 1.45
C ILE A 369 -14.32 9.08 1.99
N ARG A 370 -15.46 8.72 1.41
CA ARG A 370 -16.79 9.19 1.75
C ARG A 370 -17.34 8.43 2.95
N ASP A 371 -17.67 9.13 4.03
CA ASP A 371 -18.29 8.57 5.22
C ASP A 371 -19.72 9.06 5.46
N GLU A 372 -20.35 9.65 4.44
CA GLU A 372 -21.74 10.08 4.48
C GLU A 372 -22.71 8.89 4.53
N GLU A 373 -23.86 9.13 5.18
CA GLU A 373 -24.99 8.19 5.17
C GLU A 373 -25.55 8.00 3.76
N PHE A 374 -26.09 6.80 3.51
CA PHE A 374 -26.72 6.48 2.23
C PHE A 374 -28.02 7.29 2.06
N ASN A 375 -28.21 7.88 0.88
CA ASN A 375 -29.38 8.70 0.59
C ASN A 375 -30.65 7.86 0.36
N ASP A 376 -31.81 8.53 0.36
CA ASP A 376 -33.11 7.87 0.20
C ASP A 376 -33.26 7.08 -1.11
N GLU A 377 -32.61 7.50 -2.20
CA GLU A 377 -32.66 6.79 -3.48
C GLU A 377 -31.97 5.44 -3.39
N ILE A 378 -30.83 5.37 -2.67
CA ILE A 378 -30.11 4.13 -2.40
C ILE A 378 -30.90 3.25 -1.42
N ILE A 379 -31.45 3.84 -0.36
CA ILE A 379 -32.25 3.08 0.63
C ILE A 379 -33.50 2.46 -0.01
N LYS A 380 -34.11 3.11 -1.00
CA LYS A 380 -35.27 2.56 -1.75
C LYS A 380 -34.92 1.33 -2.60
N CYS A 381 -33.64 1.06 -2.87
CA CYS A 381 -33.22 -0.16 -3.57
C CYS A 381 -33.20 -1.39 -2.65
N LEU A 382 -33.28 -1.19 -1.33
CA LEU A 382 -33.33 -2.30 -0.37
C LEU A 382 -34.70 -3.00 -0.42
N PRO A 383 -34.79 -4.28 0.01
CA PRO A 383 -36.07 -4.98 0.08
C PRO A 383 -37.11 -4.20 0.90
N LEU A 384 -38.38 -4.16 0.45
CA LEU A 384 -39.43 -3.36 1.08
C LEU A 384 -39.73 -3.78 2.53
N GLU A 385 -39.73 -5.10 2.80
CA GLU A 385 -39.98 -5.68 4.12
C GLU A 385 -38.67 -5.88 4.90
N GLN A 386 -37.90 -4.80 5.10
CA GLN A 386 -36.53 -4.83 5.63
C GLN A 386 -36.37 -5.68 6.90
N ASP A 387 -37.28 -5.54 7.86
CA ASP A 387 -37.18 -6.21 9.15
C ASP A 387 -37.57 -7.70 9.12
N ASN A 388 -38.43 -8.07 8.17
CA ASN A 388 -39.06 -9.40 8.06
C ASN A 388 -38.74 -10.10 6.72
N TRP A 389 -37.68 -9.66 6.05
CA TRP A 389 -37.32 -10.25 4.77
C TRP A 389 -37.01 -11.74 4.95
N ASN A 390 -37.65 -12.56 4.13
CA ASN A 390 -37.42 -13.99 4.02
C ASN A 390 -37.06 -14.33 2.59
N ILE A 391 -36.32 -15.42 2.41
CA ILE A 391 -36.01 -15.95 1.08
C ILE A 391 -37.33 -16.29 0.38
N PRO A 392 -37.61 -15.77 -0.82
CA PRO A 392 -38.82 -16.11 -1.56
C PRO A 392 -38.88 -17.61 -1.89
N ASP A 393 -40.08 -18.20 -1.82
CA ASP A 393 -40.30 -19.64 -2.06
C ASP A 393 -39.72 -20.14 -3.40
N GLU A 394 -39.75 -19.28 -4.42
CA GLU A 394 -39.19 -19.59 -5.74
C GLU A 394 -37.69 -19.85 -5.71
N GLU A 395 -36.93 -19.18 -4.84
CA GLU A 395 -35.47 -19.35 -4.75
C GLU A 395 -35.10 -20.75 -4.26
N PHE A 396 -35.92 -21.37 -3.41
CA PHE A 396 -35.72 -22.75 -2.96
C PHE A 396 -35.82 -23.78 -4.09
N SER A 397 -36.56 -23.45 -5.17
CA SER A 397 -36.66 -24.32 -6.35
C SER A 397 -35.51 -24.12 -7.35
N LYS A 398 -34.87 -22.94 -7.34
CA LYS A 398 -33.83 -22.55 -8.30
C LYS A 398 -32.42 -22.84 -7.80
N ARG A 399 -32.24 -22.94 -6.49
CA ARG A 399 -30.93 -23.03 -5.82
C ARG A 399 -30.69 -24.41 -5.23
N LEU A 400 -29.41 -24.79 -5.13
CA LEU A 400 -29.02 -25.99 -4.42
C LEU A 400 -29.26 -25.82 -2.91
N ASP A 401 -30.11 -26.67 -2.34
CA ASP A 401 -30.38 -26.68 -0.90
C ASP A 401 -29.26 -27.42 -0.14
N LEU A 402 -28.49 -26.67 0.64
CA LEU A 402 -27.38 -27.16 1.46
C LEU A 402 -27.65 -26.96 2.96
N ARG A 403 -28.88 -26.58 3.36
CA ARG A 403 -29.22 -26.25 4.75
C ARG A 403 -29.03 -27.40 5.74
N ASN A 404 -29.01 -28.63 5.25
CA ASN A 404 -28.79 -29.84 6.06
C ASN A 404 -27.31 -30.20 6.23
N LYS A 405 -26.38 -29.45 5.62
CA LYS A 405 -24.93 -29.67 5.76
C LYS A 405 -24.39 -28.95 6.98
N CYS A 406 -23.30 -29.49 7.56
CA CYS A 406 -22.55 -28.81 8.61
C CYS A 406 -21.72 -27.69 7.98
N ILE A 407 -22.29 -26.49 7.94
CA ILE A 407 -21.67 -25.27 7.40
C ILE A 407 -21.44 -24.30 8.56
N PHE A 408 -20.28 -23.67 8.63
CA PHE A 408 -19.93 -22.71 9.69
C PHE A 408 -19.07 -21.58 9.13
N THR A 409 -18.99 -20.45 9.84
CA THR A 409 -18.08 -19.35 9.51
C THR A 409 -16.90 -19.32 10.49
N ILE A 410 -15.75 -18.77 10.08
CA ILE A 410 -14.59 -18.55 10.93
C ILE A 410 -14.06 -17.13 10.69
N ASP A 411 -14.27 -16.25 11.66
CA ASP A 411 -14.04 -14.82 11.50
C ASP A 411 -13.33 -14.21 12.73
N PRO A 412 -12.88 -12.95 12.68
CA PRO A 412 -12.57 -12.21 13.89
C PRO A 412 -13.76 -12.18 14.87
N ALA A 413 -13.51 -12.24 16.17
CA ALA A 413 -14.57 -12.22 17.19
C ALA A 413 -15.50 -11.00 17.07
N THR A 414 -15.01 -9.88 16.54
CA THR A 414 -15.74 -8.62 16.35
C THR A 414 -16.43 -8.49 14.99
N ALA A 415 -16.29 -9.47 14.08
CA ALA A 415 -16.87 -9.42 12.74
C ALA A 415 -18.40 -9.31 12.78
N ARG A 416 -19.00 -8.60 11.82
CA ARG A 416 -20.46 -8.40 11.72
C ARG A 416 -21.00 -8.83 10.36
N ASP A 417 -20.21 -8.58 9.34
CA ASP A 417 -20.35 -8.94 7.94
C ASP A 417 -19.58 -10.24 7.67
N LEU A 418 -20.29 -11.37 7.74
CA LEU A 418 -19.71 -12.70 7.51
C LEU A 418 -19.90 -13.03 6.02
N ASP A 419 -18.85 -12.85 5.23
CA ASP A 419 -18.90 -13.00 3.77
C ASP A 419 -18.75 -14.46 3.30
N ASP A 420 -18.04 -15.28 4.07
CA ASP A 420 -17.74 -16.67 3.73
C ASP A 420 -18.16 -17.68 4.82
N ALA A 421 -18.56 -18.86 4.36
CA ALA A 421 -18.80 -20.02 5.19
C ALA A 421 -18.17 -21.27 4.55
N LEU A 422 -17.84 -22.25 5.39
CA LEU A 422 -17.10 -23.45 5.00
C LEU A 422 -17.87 -24.71 5.36
N SER A 423 -17.74 -25.74 4.54
CA SER A 423 -18.07 -27.12 4.89
C SER A 423 -17.01 -28.10 4.43
N CYS A 424 -16.87 -29.21 5.15
CA CYS A 424 -15.97 -30.30 4.80
C CYS A 424 -16.61 -31.63 5.21
N GLU A 425 -16.79 -32.55 4.26
CA GLU A 425 -17.36 -33.87 4.47
C GLU A 425 -16.45 -34.93 3.84
N ARG A 426 -16.08 -35.96 4.62
CA ARG A 426 -15.36 -37.11 4.08
C ARG A 426 -16.34 -38.05 3.38
N LEU A 427 -16.07 -38.35 2.11
CA LEU A 427 -16.86 -39.24 1.27
C LEU A 427 -16.47 -40.72 1.51
N GLU A 428 -17.36 -41.63 1.12
CA GLU A 428 -17.16 -43.09 1.28
C GLU A 428 -15.91 -43.62 0.57
N ASN A 429 -15.52 -43.00 -0.54
CA ASN A 429 -14.31 -43.34 -1.30
C ASN A 429 -13.01 -42.81 -0.67
N GLY A 430 -13.09 -42.13 0.48
CA GLY A 430 -11.95 -41.54 1.18
C GLY A 430 -11.57 -40.14 0.72
N HIS A 431 -12.21 -39.60 -0.32
CA HIS A 431 -12.04 -38.20 -0.74
C HIS A 431 -12.83 -37.24 0.16
N TYR A 432 -12.62 -35.95 -0.02
CA TYR A 432 -13.33 -34.89 0.72
C TYR A 432 -14.19 -34.08 -0.24
N GLN A 433 -15.43 -33.80 0.17
CA GLN A 433 -16.23 -32.74 -0.41
C GLN A 433 -16.02 -31.48 0.42
N ILE A 434 -15.47 -30.43 -0.20
CA ILE A 434 -15.19 -29.15 0.44
C ILE A 434 -16.06 -28.09 -0.21
N GLY A 435 -16.78 -27.31 0.61
CA GLY A 435 -17.61 -26.20 0.16
C GLY A 435 -17.09 -24.87 0.70
N VAL A 436 -16.94 -23.90 -0.20
CA VAL A 436 -16.82 -22.47 0.15
C VAL A 436 -18.10 -21.79 -0.31
N HIS A 437 -18.80 -21.16 0.61
CA HIS A 437 -20.12 -20.57 0.42
C HIS A 437 -20.01 -19.07 0.64
N ILE A 438 -20.09 -18.28 -0.43
CA ILE A 438 -19.95 -16.82 -0.37
C ILE A 438 -21.33 -16.18 -0.34
N ALA A 439 -21.52 -15.14 0.47
CA ALA A 439 -22.75 -14.35 0.53
C ALA A 439 -23.19 -13.90 -0.87
N ASP A 440 -24.45 -14.18 -1.26
CA ASP A 440 -24.95 -13.83 -2.59
C ASP A 440 -25.43 -12.37 -2.68
N VAL A 441 -24.48 -11.43 -2.56
CA VAL A 441 -24.76 -9.99 -2.67
C VAL A 441 -25.39 -9.64 -4.02
N SER A 442 -25.07 -10.39 -5.09
CA SER A 442 -25.62 -10.19 -6.45
C SER A 442 -27.14 -10.36 -6.53
N TYR A 443 -27.75 -11.03 -5.55
CA TYR A 443 -29.20 -11.10 -5.44
C TYR A 443 -29.80 -9.77 -5.00
N PHE A 444 -29.15 -9.07 -4.06
CA PHE A 444 -29.66 -7.83 -3.47
C PHE A 444 -29.24 -6.57 -4.21
N VAL A 445 -28.05 -6.57 -4.80
CA VAL A 445 -27.49 -5.42 -5.53
C VAL A 445 -27.61 -5.69 -7.03
N GLN A 446 -28.62 -5.08 -7.66
CA GLN A 446 -28.86 -5.22 -9.09
C GLN A 446 -28.03 -4.18 -9.87
N GLU A 447 -27.44 -4.61 -10.98
CA GLU A 447 -26.63 -3.74 -11.84
C GLU A 447 -27.39 -2.49 -12.27
N GLN A 448 -26.66 -1.38 -12.42
CA GLN A 448 -27.17 -0.10 -12.91
C GLN A 448 -28.23 0.56 -12.01
N THR A 449 -28.39 0.08 -10.77
CA THR A 449 -29.22 0.75 -9.75
C THR A 449 -28.45 1.83 -9.00
N PRO A 450 -29.13 2.79 -8.32
CA PRO A 450 -28.46 3.74 -7.43
C PRO A 450 -27.56 3.07 -6.38
N LEU A 451 -27.98 1.94 -5.82
CA LEU A 451 -27.20 1.17 -4.86
C LEU A 451 -25.93 0.57 -5.47
N ASP A 452 -26.02 0.00 -6.68
CA ASP A 452 -24.85 -0.51 -7.42
C ASP A 452 -23.86 0.60 -7.76
N ASN A 453 -24.35 1.73 -8.27
CA ASN A 453 -23.51 2.90 -8.56
C ASN A 453 -22.79 3.43 -7.31
N GLU A 454 -23.47 3.47 -6.16
CA GLU A 454 -22.85 3.87 -4.90
C GLU A 454 -21.81 2.85 -4.42
N ALA A 455 -22.11 1.55 -4.51
CA ALA A 455 -21.16 0.49 -4.17
C ALA A 455 -19.91 0.56 -5.04
N ALA A 456 -20.07 0.76 -6.36
CA ALA A 456 -18.98 0.95 -7.30
C ALA A 456 -18.12 2.18 -6.96
N GLN A 457 -18.76 3.30 -6.61
CA GLN A 457 -18.05 4.52 -6.20
C GLN A 457 -17.29 4.35 -4.88
N ARG A 458 -17.85 3.66 -3.88
CA ARG A 458 -17.15 3.34 -2.63
C ARG A 458 -16.06 2.29 -2.84
N THR A 459 -16.24 1.38 -3.80
CA THR A 459 -15.35 0.27 -4.18
C THR A 459 -15.13 -0.80 -3.09
N THR A 460 -14.95 -0.40 -1.84
CA THR A 460 -14.69 -1.29 -0.70
C THR A 460 -15.13 -0.65 0.60
N SER A 461 -15.36 -1.47 1.63
CA SER A 461 -15.54 -0.97 3.00
C SER A 461 -14.19 -0.52 3.56
N VAL A 462 -14.17 0.60 4.30
CA VAL A 462 -12.95 1.12 4.92
C VAL A 462 -12.98 0.82 6.42
N TYR A 463 -11.98 0.08 6.87
CA TYR A 463 -11.80 -0.31 8.27
C TYR A 463 -10.85 0.66 8.97
N LEU A 464 -11.40 1.47 9.86
CA LEU A 464 -10.62 2.24 10.84
C LEU A 464 -10.48 1.43 12.13
N VAL A 465 -9.67 1.95 13.05
CA VAL A 465 -9.46 1.29 14.35
C VAL A 465 -10.75 1.25 15.17
N GLU A 466 -11.50 2.34 15.14
CA GLU A 466 -12.67 2.58 15.98
C GLU A 466 -14.00 2.27 15.28
N ARG A 467 -14.03 2.27 13.94
CA ARG A 467 -15.26 2.08 13.17
C ARG A 467 -15.01 1.54 11.76
N VAL A 468 -16.09 1.11 11.11
CA VAL A 468 -16.11 0.70 9.70
C VAL A 468 -17.01 1.64 8.92
N ILE A 469 -16.53 2.12 7.78
CA ILE A 469 -17.32 2.83 6.77
C ILE A 469 -17.76 1.80 5.73
N PRO A 470 -19.04 1.42 5.69
CA PRO A 470 -19.46 0.30 4.88
C PRO A 470 -19.63 0.69 3.41
N MET A 471 -19.33 -0.26 2.53
CA MET A 471 -19.58 -0.16 1.09
C MET A 471 -21.09 -0.21 0.77
N LEU A 472 -21.85 -1.01 1.52
CA LEU A 472 -23.29 -1.20 1.35
C LEU A 472 -24.05 -0.74 2.61
N PRO A 473 -25.36 -0.48 2.51
CA PRO A 473 -26.17 -0.19 3.69
C PRO A 473 -26.06 -1.30 4.74
N ARG A 474 -26.03 -0.93 6.03
CA ARG A 474 -25.88 -1.87 7.16
C ARG A 474 -26.88 -3.02 7.16
N LEU A 475 -28.10 -2.79 6.63
CA LEU A 475 -29.09 -3.85 6.48
C LEU A 475 -28.58 -5.01 5.62
N LEU A 476 -27.85 -4.73 4.54
CA LEU A 476 -27.24 -5.76 3.71
C LEU A 476 -26.00 -6.35 4.39
N CYS A 477 -25.06 -5.50 4.82
CA CYS A 477 -23.80 -5.94 5.42
C CYS A 477 -24.01 -6.79 6.69
N ASP A 478 -24.76 -6.28 7.66
CA ASP A 478 -24.81 -6.87 9.00
C ASP A 478 -25.91 -7.95 9.12
N ARG A 479 -26.90 -7.96 8.21
CA ARG A 479 -28.07 -8.85 8.30
C ARG A 479 -28.31 -9.73 7.07
N LEU A 480 -28.74 -9.14 5.95
CA LEU A 480 -29.33 -9.90 4.84
C LEU A 480 -28.30 -10.72 4.05
N CYS A 481 -27.12 -10.16 3.81
CA CYS A 481 -26.03 -10.84 3.13
C CYS A 481 -25.18 -11.67 4.10
N SER A 482 -24.90 -11.13 5.29
CA SER A 482 -24.07 -11.81 6.30
C SER A 482 -24.60 -13.20 6.63
N LEU A 483 -23.70 -14.18 6.60
CA LEU A 483 -23.95 -15.61 6.80
C LEU A 483 -24.14 -15.97 8.28
N ASN A 484 -24.98 -15.19 8.95
CA ASN A 484 -25.32 -15.32 10.36
C ASN A 484 -25.80 -16.75 10.71
N PRO A 485 -25.42 -17.28 11.89
CA PRO A 485 -25.74 -18.64 12.27
C PRO A 485 -27.23 -18.81 12.55
N ASN A 486 -27.75 -20.00 12.29
CA ASN A 486 -29.13 -20.44 12.50
C ASN A 486 -30.16 -19.66 11.68
N GLU A 487 -29.74 -19.07 10.55
CA GLU A 487 -30.64 -18.43 9.60
C GLU A 487 -30.37 -18.94 8.18
N ASP A 488 -31.43 -19.05 7.38
CA ASP A 488 -31.30 -19.46 5.99
C ASP A 488 -30.74 -18.27 5.20
N ARG A 489 -29.72 -18.54 4.36
CA ARG A 489 -28.98 -17.52 3.62
C ARG A 489 -28.72 -17.91 2.17
N LEU A 490 -28.90 -16.94 1.28
CA LEU A 490 -28.56 -17.06 -0.13
C LEU A 490 -27.05 -16.97 -0.31
N THR A 491 -26.49 -17.92 -1.03
CA THR A 491 -25.05 -18.02 -1.27
C THR A 491 -24.74 -18.35 -2.72
N TYR A 492 -23.54 -17.98 -3.15
CA TYR A 492 -22.87 -18.56 -4.30
C TYR A 492 -21.81 -19.52 -3.77
N SER A 493 -21.98 -20.80 -4.06
CA SER A 493 -21.10 -21.87 -3.60
C SER A 493 -20.12 -22.32 -4.66
N VAL A 494 -18.89 -22.57 -4.22
CA VAL A 494 -17.90 -23.39 -4.92
C VAL A 494 -17.72 -24.67 -4.13
N ILE A 495 -17.96 -25.80 -4.78
CA ILE A 495 -17.89 -27.13 -4.17
C ILE A 495 -16.85 -27.93 -4.92
N TRP A 496 -15.86 -28.46 -4.21
CA TRP A 496 -14.83 -29.33 -4.76
C TRP A 496 -14.95 -30.73 -4.22
N THR A 497 -14.58 -31.71 -5.04
CA THR A 497 -14.12 -33.01 -4.55
C THR A 497 -12.60 -33.01 -4.58
N MET A 498 -11.95 -33.27 -3.44
CA MET A 498 -10.50 -33.27 -3.31
C MET A 498 -9.98 -34.59 -2.74
N ASP A 499 -8.79 -35.01 -3.15
CA ASP A 499 -8.08 -36.11 -2.50
C ASP A 499 -7.45 -35.70 -1.16
N GLU A 500 -6.85 -36.65 -0.43
CA GLU A 500 -6.21 -36.39 0.87
C GLU A 500 -5.00 -35.44 0.81
N LYS A 501 -4.49 -35.14 -0.40
CA LYS A 501 -3.37 -34.22 -0.62
C LYS A 501 -3.85 -32.82 -1.02
N GLY A 502 -5.15 -32.61 -1.15
CA GLY A 502 -5.72 -31.35 -1.61
C GLY A 502 -5.70 -31.18 -3.13
N ASN A 503 -5.50 -32.25 -3.91
CA ASN A 503 -5.67 -32.16 -5.36
C ASN A 503 -7.16 -32.11 -5.70
N ILE A 504 -7.56 -31.14 -6.51
CA ILE A 504 -8.92 -31.01 -7.01
C ILE A 504 -9.19 -32.11 -8.04
N LEU A 505 -10.22 -32.92 -7.78
CA LEU A 505 -10.67 -33.99 -8.66
C LEU A 505 -11.90 -33.58 -9.47
N ASP A 506 -12.77 -32.75 -8.88
CA ASP A 506 -13.99 -32.22 -9.49
C ASP A 506 -14.33 -30.85 -8.88
N GLU A 507 -14.99 -29.98 -9.63
CA GLU A 507 -15.41 -28.65 -9.19
C GLU A 507 -16.83 -28.29 -9.68
N LYS A 508 -17.58 -27.59 -8.85
CA LYS A 508 -18.93 -27.12 -9.15
C LYS A 508 -19.17 -25.73 -8.61
N PHE A 509 -19.60 -24.84 -9.49
CA PHE A 509 -20.06 -23.48 -9.19
C PHE A 509 -21.58 -23.44 -9.22
N THR A 510 -22.23 -22.99 -8.15
CA THR A 510 -23.70 -22.99 -8.10
C THR A 510 -24.26 -22.00 -7.09
N ARG A 511 -25.41 -21.41 -7.39
CA ARG A 511 -26.20 -20.68 -6.40
C ARG A 511 -26.88 -21.66 -5.44
N SER A 512 -26.84 -21.36 -4.15
CA SER A 512 -27.28 -22.25 -3.09
C SER A 512 -28.02 -21.50 -1.97
N ILE A 513 -28.63 -22.29 -1.09
CA ILE A 513 -29.18 -21.83 0.19
C ILE A 513 -28.49 -22.63 1.29
N ILE A 514 -27.91 -21.94 2.26
CA ILE A 514 -27.23 -22.56 3.40
C ILE A 514 -27.92 -22.14 4.71
N ARG A 515 -27.56 -22.84 5.80
CA ARG A 515 -27.89 -22.43 7.16
C ARG A 515 -26.66 -22.69 8.02
N SER A 516 -25.86 -21.65 8.26
CA SER A 516 -24.66 -21.78 9.09
C SER A 516 -25.05 -22.26 10.49
N CYS A 517 -24.43 -23.32 11.01
CA CYS A 517 -24.76 -23.88 12.31
C CYS A 517 -24.09 -23.11 13.47
N VAL A 518 -22.98 -22.42 13.19
CA VAL A 518 -22.22 -21.66 14.19
C VAL A 518 -21.35 -20.59 13.52
N LYS A 519 -21.15 -19.48 14.24
CA LYS A 519 -20.11 -18.48 13.97
C LYS A 519 -18.93 -18.75 14.90
N LEU A 520 -17.81 -19.23 14.35
CA LEU A 520 -16.58 -19.44 15.13
C LEU A 520 -15.72 -18.18 15.05
N SER A 521 -14.95 -17.94 16.12
CA SER A 521 -13.80 -17.04 16.01
C SER A 521 -12.57 -17.84 15.59
N TYR A 522 -11.52 -17.16 15.12
CA TYR A 522 -10.23 -17.83 14.86
C TYR A 522 -9.72 -18.57 16.11
N GLU A 523 -9.89 -18.00 17.30
CA GLU A 523 -9.49 -18.63 18.56
C GLU A 523 -10.28 -19.92 18.80
N HIS A 524 -11.61 -19.89 18.66
CA HIS A 524 -12.43 -21.09 18.79
C HIS A 524 -12.04 -22.17 17.76
N ALA A 525 -11.85 -21.80 16.50
CA ALA A 525 -11.43 -22.75 15.47
C ALA A 525 -10.06 -23.37 15.80
N GLN A 526 -9.11 -22.55 16.23
CA GLN A 526 -7.77 -22.99 16.59
C GLN A 526 -7.76 -23.92 17.81
N GLU A 527 -8.59 -23.65 18.83
CA GLU A 527 -8.76 -24.52 20.00
C GLU A 527 -9.30 -25.90 19.60
N ASN A 528 -10.26 -25.95 18.66
CA ASN A 528 -10.84 -27.21 18.18
C ASN A 528 -9.86 -28.06 17.35
N LEU A 529 -8.83 -27.45 16.75
CA LEU A 529 -7.78 -28.17 15.99
C LEU A 529 -6.68 -28.78 16.86
N GLN A 530 -6.58 -28.36 18.14
CA GLN A 530 -5.49 -28.79 19.05
C GLN A 530 -5.82 -30.05 19.85
N PHE A 531 -6.95 -30.69 19.56
CA PHE A 531 -7.36 -32.00 20.07
C PHE A 531 -7.31 -33.04 18.96
#